data_AF-A0A0Q4Z8E4-F1
#
_entry.id   AF-A0A0Q4Z8E4-F1
#
_cell.length_a   1.000
_cell.length_b   1.000
_cell.length_c   1.000
_cell.angle_alpha   90.00
_cell.angle_beta   90.00
_cell.angle_gamma   90.00
#
_symmetry.space_group_name_H-M   'P 1'
#
loop_
_entity.id
_entity.type
_entity.pdbx_description
1 polymer ?
#
loop_
_entity_poly.entity_id
_entity_poly.type
_entity_poly.pdbx_seq_one_letter_code
_entity_poly.pdbx_strand_id
1 'polypeptide(L)'
;MTRTLRLGRAAALLALAAGSAVRAQAVEPTDVVACRTLVELRVLMASGDRAAAEAALPRHPGCRRIARARIGAAEHRAMVGGAPFECLGVADEGACAWVLP
;
A
#
# COMPACT_ATOMS: atom_id res chain seq x y z
N MET A 1 5.34 -69.22 0.11
CA MET A 1 5.50 -68.61 1.44
C MET A 1 5.98 -67.18 1.25
N THR A 2 5.19 -66.18 1.70
CA THR A 2 5.59 -64.85 2.24
C THR A 2 6.48 -63.94 1.35
N ARG A 3 6.17 -62.68 1.00
CA ARG A 3 5.46 -61.59 1.70
C ARG A 3 5.12 -60.49 0.67
N THR A 4 3.86 -60.37 0.30
CA THR A 4 3.25 -59.11 -0.17
C THR A 4 2.81 -58.29 1.05
N LEU A 5 2.61 -56.97 0.90
CA LEU A 5 2.03 -56.00 1.86
C LEU A 5 2.99 -55.19 2.75
N ARG A 6 3.65 -54.15 2.22
CA ARG A 6 4.09 -52.96 3.02
C ARG A 6 4.18 -51.63 2.24
N LEU A 7 3.52 -51.47 1.10
CA LEU A 7 3.62 -50.23 0.30
C LEU A 7 2.37 -49.32 0.33
N GLY A 8 1.31 -49.69 1.05
CA GLY A 8 0.02 -49.01 0.98
C GLY A 8 -0.23 -47.86 1.99
N ARG A 9 0.71 -47.53 2.89
CA ARG A 9 0.40 -46.65 4.04
C ARG A 9 1.05 -45.25 4.03
N ALA A 10 1.99 -44.99 3.11
CA ALA A 10 2.70 -43.71 3.08
C ALA A 10 1.97 -42.62 2.27
N ALA A 11 1.05 -42.98 1.36
CA ALA A 11 0.42 -42.02 0.46
C ALA A 11 -0.76 -41.24 1.09
N ALA A 12 -1.31 -41.70 2.21
CA ALA A 12 -2.57 -41.15 2.76
C ALA A 12 -2.38 -39.93 3.69
N LEU A 13 -1.16 -39.58 4.11
CA LEU A 13 -0.93 -38.52 5.11
C LEU A 13 -0.57 -37.15 4.54
N LEU A 14 -0.35 -37.03 3.22
CA LEU A 14 0.03 -35.76 2.58
C LEU A 14 -1.14 -34.97 1.99
N ALA A 15 -2.36 -35.49 2.01
CA ALA A 15 -3.52 -34.88 1.34
C ALA A 15 -4.35 -33.91 2.21
N LEU A 16 -4.10 -33.81 3.52
CA LEU A 16 -4.95 -33.02 4.45
C LEU A 16 -4.45 -31.60 4.76
N ALA A 17 -3.37 -31.13 4.12
CA ALA A 17 -2.82 -29.79 4.37
C ALA A 17 -3.36 -28.69 3.42
N ALA A 18 -4.47 -28.94 2.72
CA ALA A 18 -5.17 -27.89 1.95
C ALA A 18 -6.08 -27.06 2.88
N GLY A 19 -5.48 -26.45 3.90
CA GLY A 19 -6.13 -25.45 4.73
C GLY A 19 -6.47 -24.24 3.87
N SER A 20 -7.76 -23.90 3.83
CA SER A 20 -8.31 -22.75 3.11
C SER A 20 -7.67 -21.46 3.62
N ALA A 21 -6.64 -20.98 2.93
CA ALA A 21 -6.12 -19.64 3.14
C ALA A 21 -7.15 -18.63 2.62
N VAL A 22 -8.07 -18.23 3.50
CA VAL A 22 -8.87 -17.02 3.30
C VAL A 22 -7.87 -15.88 3.21
N ARG A 23 -7.64 -15.36 2.00
CA ARG A 23 -6.89 -14.12 1.82
C ARG A 23 -7.71 -13.02 2.47
N ALA A 24 -7.25 -12.53 3.61
CA ALA A 24 -7.74 -11.28 4.17
C ALA A 24 -7.52 -10.20 3.11
N GLN A 25 -8.61 -9.71 2.53
CA GLN A 25 -8.56 -8.56 1.64
C GLN A 25 -8.29 -7.37 2.54
N ALA A 26 -7.08 -6.81 2.46
CA ALA A 26 -6.78 -5.55 3.13
C ALA A 26 -7.80 -4.53 2.63
N VAL A 27 -8.61 -3.98 3.53
CA VAL A 27 -9.51 -2.88 3.20
C VAL A 27 -8.62 -1.69 2.89
N GLU A 28 -8.49 -1.38 1.60
CA GLU A 28 -7.72 -0.21 1.17
C GLU A 28 -8.29 1.04 1.83
N PRO A 29 -7.44 1.93 2.37
CA PRO A 29 -7.89 3.20 2.90
C PRO A 29 -8.74 3.94 1.87
N THR A 30 -9.91 4.41 2.30
CA THR A 30 -10.83 5.19 1.45
C THR A 30 -10.22 6.53 1.04
N ASP A 31 -9.25 7.02 1.81
CA ASP A 31 -8.53 8.27 1.58
C ASP A 31 -7.02 8.02 1.47
N VAL A 32 -6.37 8.89 0.70
CA VAL A 32 -4.91 9.01 0.64
C VAL A 32 -4.48 10.35 1.22
N VAL A 33 -3.31 10.40 1.85
CA VAL A 33 -2.68 11.66 2.24
C VAL A 33 -1.88 12.19 1.05
N ALA A 34 -2.13 13.44 0.68
CA ALA A 34 -1.44 14.10 -0.41
C ALA A 34 -1.09 15.56 -0.05
N CYS A 35 0.00 16.06 -0.62
CA CYS A 35 0.47 17.43 -0.43
C CYS A 35 0.53 18.17 -1.76
N ARG A 36 0.38 19.50 -1.70
CA ARG A 36 0.42 20.36 -2.89
C ARG A 36 1.81 20.34 -3.55
N THR A 37 2.87 20.25 -2.76
CA THR A 37 4.24 20.18 -3.26
C THR A 37 4.99 18.95 -2.73
N LEU A 38 5.98 18.49 -3.51
CA LEU A 38 6.88 17.43 -3.07
C LEU A 38 7.65 17.82 -1.81
N VAL A 39 8.01 19.10 -1.65
CA VAL A 39 8.72 19.59 -0.45
C VAL A 39 7.86 19.42 0.79
N GLU A 40 6.58 19.82 0.75
CA GLU A 40 5.65 19.64 1.87
C GLU A 40 5.47 18.15 2.23
N LEU A 41 5.36 17.28 1.22
CA LEU A 41 5.31 15.83 1.43
C LEU A 41 6.57 15.31 2.13
N ARG A 42 7.75 15.74 1.67
CA ARG A 42 9.04 15.33 2.28
C ARG A 42 9.16 15.77 3.73
N VAL A 43 8.67 16.97 4.05
CA VAL A 43 8.64 17.47 5.43
C VAL A 43 7.68 16.64 6.29
N LEU A 44 6.49 16.30 5.78
CA LEU A 44 5.54 15.44 6.48
C LEU A 44 6.14 14.05 6.77
N MET A 45 6.91 13.52 5.83
CA MET A 45 7.55 12.20 5.91
C MET A 45 8.90 12.19 6.64
N ALA A 46 9.32 13.29 7.28
CA ALA A 46 10.67 13.40 7.84
C ALA A 46 11.00 12.33 8.89
N SER A 47 9.99 11.79 9.59
CA SER A 47 10.16 10.68 10.55
C SER A 47 10.38 9.32 9.90
N GLY A 48 10.00 9.15 8.63
CA GLY A 48 9.93 7.85 7.95
C GLY A 48 8.80 6.93 8.42
N ASP A 49 7.99 7.36 9.39
CA ASP A 49 6.87 6.59 9.93
C ASP A 49 5.53 7.10 9.39
N ARG A 50 4.77 6.21 8.75
CA ARG A 50 3.50 6.55 8.11
C ARG A 50 2.45 7.00 9.13
N ALA A 51 2.34 6.31 10.26
CA ALA A 51 1.36 6.65 11.28
C ALA A 51 1.65 8.04 11.89
N ALA A 52 2.92 8.35 12.14
CA ALA A 52 3.37 9.66 12.59
C ALA A 52 3.09 10.75 11.55
N ALA A 53 3.30 10.48 10.25
CA ALA A 53 2.95 11.40 9.17
C ALA A 53 1.44 11.69 9.15
N GLU A 54 0.60 10.66 9.26
CA GLU A 54 -0.85 10.83 9.33
C GLU A 54 -1.30 11.62 10.57
N ALA A 55 -0.69 11.36 11.74
CA ALA A 55 -0.95 12.08 12.98
C ALA A 55 -0.43 13.52 12.97
N ALA A 56 0.61 13.81 12.16
CA ALA A 56 1.16 15.15 12.01
C ALA A 56 0.31 16.03 11.10
N LEU A 57 -0.57 15.47 10.26
CA LEU A 57 -1.32 16.18 9.22
C LEU A 57 -1.94 17.53 9.65
N PRO A 58 -2.55 17.68 10.84
CA PRO A 58 -3.09 18.98 11.29
C PRO A 58 -2.05 20.13 11.37
N ARG A 59 -0.75 19.80 11.43
CA ARG A 59 0.37 20.76 11.48
C ARG A 59 0.94 21.09 10.09
N HIS A 60 0.41 20.49 9.01
CA HIS A 60 0.90 20.65 7.64
C HIS A 60 -0.23 21.15 6.71
N PRO A 61 -0.50 22.46 6.64
CA PRO A 61 -1.63 22.99 5.87
C PRO A 61 -1.54 22.78 4.35
N GLY A 62 -0.34 22.49 3.83
CA GLY A 62 -0.12 22.11 2.43
C GLY A 62 -0.51 20.65 2.12
N CYS A 63 -0.86 19.86 3.14
CA CYS A 63 -1.19 18.45 3.03
C CYS A 63 -2.62 18.19 3.51
N ARG A 64 -3.31 17.23 2.88
CA ARG A 64 -4.69 16.88 3.21
C ARG A 64 -5.01 15.42 2.88
N ARG A 65 -6.15 14.95 3.38
CA ARG A 65 -6.76 13.69 2.93
C ARG A 65 -7.57 13.94 1.66
N ILE A 66 -7.41 13.05 0.68
CA ILE A 66 -8.17 13.05 -0.58
C ILE A 66 -8.80 11.68 -0.74
N ALA A 67 -10.10 11.63 -1.03
CA ALA A 67 -10.78 10.38 -1.33
C ALA A 67 -10.09 9.67 -2.50
N ARG A 68 -9.76 8.39 -2.33
CA ARG A 68 -9.06 7.59 -3.34
C ARG A 68 -9.79 7.57 -4.68
N ALA A 69 -11.12 7.63 -4.67
CA ALA A 69 -11.95 7.69 -5.87
C ALA A 69 -11.73 8.97 -6.72
N ARG A 70 -11.12 10.02 -6.16
CA ARG A 70 -10.77 11.26 -6.89
C ARG A 70 -9.36 11.22 -7.49
N ILE A 71 -8.55 10.21 -7.17
CA ILE A 71 -7.17 10.12 -7.63
C ILE A 71 -7.12 9.52 -9.04
N GLY A 72 -6.46 10.24 -9.95
CA GLY A 72 -6.23 9.84 -11.33
C GLY A 72 -4.83 9.26 -11.56
N ALA A 73 -4.39 9.30 -12.83
CA ALA A 73 -3.07 8.83 -13.23
C ALA A 73 -1.95 9.75 -12.72
N ALA A 74 -0.71 9.22 -12.70
CA ALA A 74 0.47 10.01 -12.41
C ALA A 74 0.75 11.00 -13.55
N GLU A 75 0.80 12.28 -13.21
CA GLU A 75 1.18 13.37 -14.12
C GLU A 75 2.69 13.65 -14.03
N HIS A 76 3.27 13.53 -12.83
CA HIS A 76 4.70 13.68 -12.60
C HIS A 76 5.25 12.57 -11.72
N ARG A 77 6.53 12.26 -11.93
CA ARG A 77 7.29 11.31 -11.13
C ARG A 77 8.62 11.93 -10.76
N ALA A 78 9.08 11.73 -9.54
CA ALA A 78 10.36 12.21 -9.06
C ALA A 78 11.07 11.14 -8.22
N MET A 79 12.40 11.15 -8.27
CA MET A 79 13.25 10.35 -7.38
C MET A 79 13.94 11.29 -6.39
N VAL A 80 13.76 11.07 -5.09
CA VAL A 80 14.44 11.83 -4.04
C VAL A 80 15.10 10.88 -3.08
N GLY A 81 16.43 10.93 -2.99
CA GLY A 81 17.20 10.03 -2.10
C GLY A 81 16.97 8.54 -2.39
N GLY A 82 16.68 8.18 -3.65
CA GLY A 82 16.39 6.80 -4.06
C GLY A 82 14.94 6.35 -3.85
N ALA A 83 14.07 7.20 -3.28
CA ALA A 83 12.64 6.90 -3.14
C ALA A 83 11.82 7.51 -4.30
N PRO A 84 10.87 6.75 -4.88
CA PRO A 84 9.96 7.26 -5.90
C PRO A 84 8.82 8.06 -5.29
N PHE A 85 8.45 9.15 -5.96
CA PHE A 85 7.32 9.99 -5.62
C PHE A 85 6.48 10.24 -6.86
N GLU A 86 5.16 10.27 -6.70
CA GLU A 86 4.22 10.51 -7.78
C GLU A 86 3.32 11.70 -7.44
N CYS A 87 3.14 12.57 -8.43
CA CYS A 87 2.10 13.58 -8.43
C CYS A 87 0.93 13.02 -9.23
N LEU A 88 -0.18 12.71 -8.56
CA LEU A 88 -1.35 12.10 -9.18
C LEU A 88 -2.40 13.17 -9.46
N GLY A 89 -3.04 13.10 -10.62
CA GLY A 89 -4.14 14.00 -10.95
C GLY A 89 -5.28 13.86 -9.93
N VAL A 90 -6.00 14.96 -9.68
CA VAL A 90 -7.13 14.97 -8.74
C VAL A 90 -8.37 15.51 -9.46
N ALA A 91 -9.46 14.75 -9.42
CA ALA A 91 -10.72 15.14 -10.05
C ALA A 91 -11.17 16.54 -9.57
N ASP A 92 -11.65 17.38 -10.48
CA ASP A 92 -12.09 18.76 -10.23
C ASP A 92 -10.98 19.72 -9.73
N GLU A 93 -9.71 19.35 -9.87
CA GLU A 93 -8.57 20.21 -9.56
C GLU A 93 -7.69 20.42 -10.80
N GLY A 94 -7.13 21.62 -10.95
CA GLY A 94 -6.24 21.95 -12.08
C GLY A 94 -4.77 21.58 -11.87
N ALA A 95 -4.43 20.99 -10.73
CA ALA A 95 -3.07 20.60 -10.37
C ALA A 95 -3.07 19.21 -9.72
N CYS A 96 -2.07 18.40 -10.03
CA CYS A 96 -1.84 17.13 -9.34
C CYS A 96 -1.41 17.32 -7.88
N ALA A 97 -1.54 16.27 -7.08
CA ALA A 97 -1.10 16.24 -5.68
C ALA A 97 -0.05 15.14 -5.46
N TRP A 98 0.99 15.44 -4.68
CA TRP A 98 2.05 14.50 -4.34
C TRP A 98 1.57 13.58 -3.22
N VAL A 99 1.46 12.28 -3.52
CA VAL A 99 0.83 11.32 -2.62
C VAL A 99 1.86 10.64 -1.72
N LEU A 100 1.49 10.45 -0.45
CA LEU A 100 2.22 9.62 0.50
C LEU A 100 2.23 8.16 0.02
N PRO A 101 3.40 7.59 -0.33
CA PRO A 101 3.51 6.23 -0.85
C PRO A 101 3.09 5.16 0.17
#